data_AF-A0A970P7B5-F1
#
_entry.id   AF-A0A970P7B5-F1
#
_cell.length_a   1.000
_cell.length_b   1.000
_cell.length_c   1.000
_cell.angle_alpha   90.00
_cell.angle_beta   90.00
_cell.angle_gamma   90.00
#
_symmetry.space_group_name_H-M   'P 1'
#
loop_
_entity.id
_entity.type
_entity.pdbx_description
1 polymer ?
#
loop_
_entity_poly.entity_id
_entity_poly.type
_entity_poly.pdbx_seq_one_letter_code
_entity_poly.pdbx_strand_id
1 'polypeptide(L)'
;MTSKERVLAACRHEQPDRVPLQVYLTPEIRAALQAHFGDRDILEALGVDLRHVGAPYTAERGPGPGLPGRADSYDIFGTGYTNKHYEGGTYPEATELPFADMDSVDEVEAYPWPDPDDYDYSALRERAEALGEYAVVFGGAGIPDIVNGVSRARGMERVLVDIMTNDPVGIAIIDHRVEHYYEHCRRALEAAGGAIDILALGEDCGDQRGRLFPPQAFDDFFVPRIKPFIDLAHEHGCLAMLHSCGDTHEIMPTFVEMGLDILDAMQPEPAGMDPATIKR
;
A
#
# COMPACT_ATOMS: atom_id res chain seq x y z
N MET A 1 22.73 -13.14 -12.91
CA MET A 1 21.84 -11.98 -13.02
C MET A 1 21.86 -11.25 -11.69
N THR A 2 21.90 -9.93 -11.68
CA THR A 2 21.66 -9.14 -10.45
C THR A 2 20.22 -9.38 -9.96
N SER A 3 19.92 -8.98 -8.73
CA SER A 3 18.54 -9.09 -8.22
C SER A 3 17.57 -8.25 -9.04
N LYS A 4 17.99 -7.05 -9.46
CA LYS A 4 17.24 -6.21 -10.40
C LYS A 4 16.97 -6.92 -11.72
N GLU A 5 18.00 -7.43 -12.39
CA GLU A 5 17.86 -8.12 -13.68
C GLU A 5 16.89 -9.31 -13.58
N ARG A 6 16.95 -10.05 -12.48
CA ARG A 6 16.09 -11.20 -12.20
C ARG A 6 14.61 -10.81 -12.10
N VAL A 7 14.31 -9.78 -11.30
CA VAL A 7 12.94 -9.27 -11.14
C VAL A 7 12.41 -8.74 -12.46
N LEU A 8 13.16 -7.88 -13.14
CA LEU A 8 12.72 -7.27 -14.39
C LEU A 8 12.54 -8.31 -15.52
N ALA A 9 13.38 -9.35 -15.57
CA ALA A 9 13.18 -10.47 -16.50
C ALA A 9 11.87 -11.22 -16.21
N ALA A 10 11.57 -11.51 -14.95
CA ALA A 10 10.32 -12.17 -14.58
C ALA A 10 9.08 -11.32 -14.94
N CYS A 11 9.13 -10.01 -14.70
CA CYS A 11 8.06 -9.06 -15.07
C CYS A 11 7.85 -8.98 -16.60
N ARG A 12 8.92 -9.13 -17.39
CA ARG A 12 8.83 -9.22 -18.86
C ARG A 12 8.42 -10.62 -19.37
N HIS A 13 8.07 -11.54 -18.47
CA HIS A 13 7.78 -12.94 -18.80
C HIS A 13 8.94 -13.68 -19.48
N GLU A 14 10.18 -13.24 -19.23
CA GLU A 14 11.41 -13.92 -19.63
C GLU A 14 11.82 -14.92 -18.53
N GLN A 15 12.59 -15.95 -18.88
CA GLN A 15 13.06 -16.94 -17.90
C GLN A 15 14.26 -16.38 -17.10
N PRO A 16 14.12 -16.12 -15.78
CA PRO A 16 15.25 -15.74 -14.94
C PRO A 16 16.10 -16.96 -14.52
N ASP A 17 17.24 -16.70 -13.90
CA ASP A 17 18.12 -17.71 -13.30
C ASP A 17 17.51 -18.44 -12.09
N ARG A 18 16.61 -17.78 -11.36
CA ARG A 18 15.69 -18.37 -10.37
C ARG A 18 14.46 -17.48 -10.20
N VAL A 19 13.42 -18.00 -9.54
CA VAL A 19 12.24 -17.20 -9.15
C VAL A 19 12.69 -16.02 -8.25
N PRO A 20 12.30 -14.77 -8.56
CA PRO A 20 12.56 -13.63 -7.67
C PRO A 20 11.85 -13.80 -6.33
N LEU A 21 12.46 -13.28 -5.26
CA LEU A 21 11.94 -13.40 -3.90
C LEU A 21 11.64 -12.02 -3.31
N GLN A 22 10.46 -11.91 -2.70
CA GLN A 22 10.06 -10.82 -1.82
C GLN A 22 9.56 -11.40 -0.50
N VAL A 23 9.75 -10.68 0.60
CA VAL A 23 9.23 -11.11 1.91
C VAL A 23 8.78 -9.93 2.75
N TYR A 24 7.60 -10.08 3.36
CA TYR A 24 7.12 -9.20 4.41
C TYR A 24 7.19 -9.95 5.74
N LEU A 25 7.79 -9.33 6.76
CA LEU A 25 8.07 -9.97 8.04
C LEU A 25 7.41 -9.18 9.16
N THR A 26 6.66 -9.86 10.02
CA THR A 26 6.24 -9.27 11.30
C THR A 26 7.46 -9.00 12.18
N PRO A 27 7.37 -8.08 13.17
CA PRO A 27 8.48 -7.77 14.07
C PRO A 27 9.03 -9.01 14.80
N GLU A 28 8.16 -9.93 15.20
CA GLU A 28 8.53 -11.15 15.91
C GLU A 28 9.34 -12.11 15.03
N ILE A 29 8.89 -12.32 13.78
CA ILE A 29 9.60 -13.17 12.82
C ILE A 29 10.92 -12.52 12.42
N ARG A 30 10.94 -11.19 12.20
CA ARG A 30 12.18 -10.46 11.95
C ARG A 30 13.18 -10.63 13.09
N ALA A 31 12.74 -10.51 14.34
CA ALA A 31 13.61 -10.69 15.51
C ALA A 31 14.16 -12.13 15.60
N ALA A 32 13.31 -13.13 15.35
CA ALA A 32 13.74 -14.53 15.32
C ALA A 32 14.76 -14.82 14.21
N LEU A 33 14.56 -14.27 13.01
CA LEU A 33 15.50 -14.39 11.90
C LEU A 33 16.81 -13.63 12.19
N GLN A 34 16.75 -12.46 12.82
CA GLN A 34 17.96 -11.72 13.23
C GLN A 34 18.78 -12.55 14.22
N ALA A 35 18.14 -13.15 15.23
CA ALA A 35 18.81 -14.02 16.19
C ALA A 35 19.45 -15.25 15.54
N HIS A 36 18.83 -15.78 14.48
CA HIS A 36 19.36 -16.91 13.72
C HIS A 36 20.55 -16.52 12.83
N PHE A 37 20.48 -15.39 12.13
CA PHE A 37 21.48 -14.97 11.15
C PHE A 37 22.62 -14.10 11.72
N GLY A 38 22.53 -13.67 12.98
CA GLY A 38 23.54 -12.85 13.63
C GLY A 38 23.61 -11.44 13.04
N ASP A 39 24.81 -10.94 12.70
CA ASP A 39 24.99 -9.58 12.17
C ASP A 39 24.70 -9.44 10.67
N ARG A 40 24.30 -10.53 10.00
CA ARG A 40 23.98 -10.48 8.57
C ARG A 40 22.69 -9.70 8.32
N ASP A 41 22.65 -8.97 7.21
CA ASP A 41 21.39 -8.45 6.70
C ASP A 41 20.44 -9.61 6.37
N ILE A 42 19.24 -9.59 6.96
CA ILE A 42 18.27 -10.68 6.83
C ILE A 42 17.82 -10.83 5.37
N LEU A 43 17.59 -9.72 4.66
CA LEU A 43 17.08 -9.75 3.29
C LEU A 43 18.14 -10.30 2.33
N GLU A 44 19.41 -9.96 2.54
CA GLU A 44 20.54 -10.59 1.84
C GLU A 44 20.68 -12.07 2.18
N ALA A 45 20.58 -12.44 3.47
CA ALA A 45 20.70 -13.83 3.91
C ALA A 45 19.60 -14.73 3.29
N LEU A 46 18.40 -14.18 3.11
CA LEU A 46 17.27 -14.84 2.46
C LEU A 46 17.31 -14.76 0.92
N GLY A 47 18.20 -13.96 0.34
CA GLY A 47 18.27 -13.76 -1.11
C GLY A 47 17.08 -12.98 -1.68
N VAL A 48 16.49 -12.09 -0.89
CA VAL A 48 15.39 -11.21 -1.32
C VAL A 48 15.89 -10.26 -2.41
N ASP A 49 15.12 -10.12 -3.48
CA ASP A 49 15.53 -9.42 -4.70
C ASP A 49 15.01 -7.98 -4.79
N LEU A 50 14.00 -7.65 -4.01
CA LEU A 50 13.40 -6.32 -3.93
C LEU A 50 13.93 -5.57 -2.71
N ARG A 51 14.05 -4.25 -2.81
CA ARG A 51 14.41 -3.37 -1.68
C ARG A 51 13.52 -2.15 -1.68
N HIS A 52 12.93 -1.84 -0.53
CA HIS A 52 12.10 -0.65 -0.39
C HIS A 52 12.93 0.59 -0.03
N VAL A 53 12.59 1.69 -0.68
CA VAL A 53 12.98 3.04 -0.28
C VAL A 53 11.74 3.84 0.10
N GLY A 54 11.92 4.86 0.93
CA GLY A 54 10.82 5.70 1.37
C GLY A 54 11.31 7.09 1.75
N ALA A 55 10.42 8.06 1.63
CA ALA A 55 10.62 9.43 2.10
C ALA A 55 10.04 9.55 3.52
N PRO A 56 10.84 9.88 4.55
CA PRO A 56 10.33 10.03 5.89
C PRO A 56 9.41 11.26 5.98
N TYR A 57 8.26 11.10 6.63
CA TYR A 57 7.40 12.21 7.04
C TYR A 57 8.04 12.91 8.25
N THR A 58 8.14 14.23 8.21
CA THR A 58 8.93 15.04 9.14
C THR A 58 8.09 15.89 10.09
N ALA A 59 6.84 16.18 9.75
CA ALA A 59 5.92 16.89 10.64
C ALA A 59 5.49 16.02 11.83
N GLU A 60 5.06 16.69 12.89
CA GLU A 60 4.57 16.04 14.11
C GLU A 60 3.27 15.27 13.82
N ARG A 61 3.21 14.03 14.31
CA ARG A 61 1.98 13.24 14.28
C ARG A 61 1.27 13.39 15.62
N GLY A 62 -0.04 13.58 15.57
CA GLY A 62 -0.87 13.76 16.76
C GLY A 62 -2.31 13.35 16.51
N PRO A 63 -3.16 13.41 17.54
CA PRO A 63 -4.58 13.12 17.39
C PRO A 63 -5.24 14.06 16.39
N GLY A 64 -6.14 13.52 15.58
CA GLY A 64 -7.06 14.35 14.80
C GLY A 64 -7.90 15.27 15.72
N PRO A 65 -8.43 16.38 15.19
CA PRO A 65 -9.22 17.34 15.96
C PRO A 65 -10.34 16.69 16.78
N GLY A 66 -10.43 17.04 18.06
CA GLY A 66 -11.47 16.54 18.96
C GLY A 66 -11.20 15.17 19.60
N LEU A 67 -10.16 14.45 19.17
CA LEU A 67 -9.79 13.16 19.74
C LEU A 67 -9.06 13.31 21.09
N PRO A 68 -9.15 12.31 21.99
CA PRO A 68 -8.68 12.43 23.37
C PRO A 68 -7.16 12.35 23.54
N GLY A 69 -6.38 11.95 22.53
CA GLY A 69 -4.93 11.98 22.61
C GLY A 69 -4.33 10.88 23.48
N ARG A 70 -4.98 9.70 23.58
CA ARG A 70 -4.63 8.61 24.51
C ARG A 70 -4.06 7.37 23.83
N ALA A 71 -3.99 7.34 22.51
CA ALA A 71 -3.42 6.22 21.77
C ALA A 71 -1.89 6.14 21.96
N ASP A 72 -1.32 4.96 21.71
CA ASP A 72 0.12 4.73 21.82
C ASP A 72 0.91 5.41 20.68
N SER A 73 0.27 5.56 19.52
CA SER A 73 0.83 6.24 18.35
C SER A 73 -0.26 6.81 17.45
N TYR A 74 0.14 7.72 16.56
CA TYR A 74 -0.74 8.35 15.58
C TYR A 74 -0.15 8.24 14.17
N ASP A 75 -0.99 8.03 13.16
CA ASP A 75 -0.60 8.18 11.75
C ASP A 75 -0.68 9.64 11.28
N ILE A 76 -0.34 9.88 10.01
CA ILE A 76 -0.31 11.22 9.42
C ILE A 76 -1.70 11.84 9.26
N PHE A 77 -2.77 11.04 9.34
CA PHE A 77 -4.14 11.52 9.23
C PHE A 77 -4.79 11.73 10.59
N GLY A 78 -4.05 11.52 11.68
CA GLY A 78 -4.55 11.70 13.05
C GLY A 78 -5.28 10.49 13.63
N THR A 79 -5.19 9.32 12.99
CA THR A 79 -5.74 8.07 13.52
C THR A 79 -4.86 7.56 14.65
N GLY A 80 -5.47 7.31 15.82
CA GLY A 80 -4.76 6.79 16.99
C GLY A 80 -4.78 5.27 17.06
N TYR A 81 -3.61 4.67 17.26
CA TYR A 81 -3.42 3.22 17.40
C TYR A 81 -3.00 2.83 18.82
N THR A 82 -3.66 1.82 19.37
CA THR A 82 -3.30 1.22 20.67
C THR A 82 -2.84 -0.21 20.44
N ASN A 83 -1.71 -0.60 21.03
CA ASN A 83 -1.21 -1.96 20.95
C ASN A 83 -2.11 -2.92 21.75
N LYS A 84 -2.65 -3.92 21.07
CA LYS A 84 -3.41 -5.01 21.68
C LYS A 84 -2.61 -6.30 21.66
N HIS A 85 -2.58 -6.97 22.80
CA HIS A 85 -1.88 -8.23 22.97
C HIS A 85 -2.84 -9.40 22.76
N TYR A 86 -2.52 -10.23 21.77
CA TYR A 86 -3.20 -11.47 21.46
C TYR A 86 -2.30 -12.67 21.77
N GLU A 87 -2.86 -13.87 21.80
CA GLU A 87 -2.07 -15.11 22.05
C GLU A 87 -0.92 -15.28 21.05
N GLY A 88 -1.10 -14.84 19.80
CA GLY A 88 -0.13 -14.99 18.71
C GLY A 88 0.75 -13.77 18.42
N GLY A 89 0.57 -12.64 19.10
CA GLY A 89 1.33 -11.42 18.80
C GLY A 89 0.71 -10.13 19.32
N THR A 90 1.39 -9.01 19.10
CA THR A 90 0.90 -7.68 19.46
C THR A 90 0.59 -6.90 18.20
N TYR A 91 -0.61 -6.34 18.10
CA TYR A 91 -1.05 -5.60 16.90
C TYR A 91 -1.52 -4.19 17.28
N PRO A 92 -1.13 -3.16 16.50
CA PRO A 92 -1.68 -1.82 16.66
C PRO A 92 -3.11 -1.79 16.11
N GLU A 93 -4.08 -1.49 16.97
CA GLU A 93 -5.48 -1.35 16.56
C GLU A 93 -5.91 0.11 16.55
N ALA A 94 -6.63 0.51 15.52
CA ALA A 94 -7.25 1.83 15.47
C ALA A 94 -8.27 1.96 16.62
N THR A 95 -8.06 2.97 17.45
CA THR A 95 -8.83 3.20 18.68
C THR A 95 -9.34 4.64 18.79
N GLU A 96 -8.72 5.58 18.06
CA GLU A 96 -9.19 6.95 17.93
C GLU A 96 -9.35 7.26 16.44
N LEU A 97 -10.59 7.44 16.01
CA LEU A 97 -10.99 7.48 14.60
C LEU A 97 -11.39 8.92 14.24
N PRO A 98 -10.52 9.71 13.59
CA PRO A 98 -10.74 11.14 13.39
C PRO A 98 -11.90 11.46 12.45
N PHE A 99 -12.36 10.48 11.66
CA PHE A 99 -13.40 10.66 10.65
C PHE A 99 -14.71 9.94 11.00
N ALA A 100 -14.78 9.28 12.16
CA ALA A 100 -15.94 8.48 12.56
C ALA A 100 -17.23 9.31 12.63
N ASP A 101 -17.13 10.52 13.18
CA ASP A 101 -18.26 11.41 13.44
C ASP A 101 -18.35 12.59 12.45
N MET A 102 -17.63 12.52 11.32
CA MET A 102 -17.77 13.51 10.24
C MET A 102 -19.06 13.27 9.45
N ASP A 103 -19.93 14.30 9.41
CA ASP A 103 -21.27 14.24 8.85
C ASP A 103 -21.52 15.27 7.75
N SER A 104 -20.54 16.13 7.43
CA SER A 104 -20.64 17.08 6.32
C SER A 104 -19.34 17.24 5.54
N VAL A 105 -19.46 17.57 4.25
CA VAL A 105 -18.28 17.86 3.40
C VAL A 105 -17.51 19.07 3.93
N ASP A 106 -18.18 20.08 4.49
CA ASP A 106 -17.52 21.24 5.08
C ASP A 106 -16.57 20.87 6.23
N GLU A 107 -16.90 19.86 7.04
CA GLU A 107 -16.00 19.33 8.08
C GLU A 107 -14.78 18.62 7.49
N VAL A 108 -14.97 17.91 6.38
CA VAL A 108 -13.89 17.24 5.64
C VAL A 108 -12.94 18.29 5.05
N GLU A 109 -13.47 19.34 4.42
CA GLU A 109 -12.67 20.43 3.84
C GLU A 109 -11.96 21.27 4.91
N ALA A 110 -12.53 21.39 6.10
CA ALA A 110 -11.92 22.10 7.23
C ALA A 110 -10.87 21.25 7.99
N TYR A 111 -10.76 19.96 7.67
CA TYR A 111 -9.83 19.06 8.35
C TYR A 111 -8.37 19.46 8.05
N PRO A 112 -7.45 19.41 9.05
CA PRO A 112 -6.04 19.67 8.82
C PRO A 112 -5.37 18.46 8.14
N TRP A 113 -5.63 18.29 6.85
CA TRP A 113 -5.02 17.23 6.04
C TRP A 113 -3.49 17.34 6.03
N PRO A 114 -2.76 16.21 6.03
CA PRO A 114 -1.30 16.22 5.96
C PRO A 114 -0.83 16.83 4.63
N ASP A 115 0.26 17.59 4.68
CA ASP A 115 0.84 18.22 3.50
C ASP A 115 1.90 17.29 2.87
N PRO A 116 1.82 16.97 1.57
CA PRO A 116 2.89 16.25 0.88
C PRO A 116 4.25 16.97 0.91
N ASP A 117 4.33 18.25 1.26
CA ASP A 117 5.59 18.98 1.52
C ASP A 117 6.28 18.55 2.84
N ASP A 118 5.55 17.90 3.76
CA ASP A 118 6.11 17.45 5.04
C ASP A 118 6.96 16.17 4.92
N TYR A 119 7.12 15.61 3.72
CA TYR A 119 8.02 14.51 3.45
C TYR A 119 9.41 14.99 3.00
N ASP A 120 10.46 14.37 3.54
CA ASP A 120 11.83 14.63 3.08
C ASP A 120 12.20 13.70 1.91
N TYR A 121 12.13 14.24 0.70
CA TYR A 121 12.52 13.55 -0.53
C TYR A 121 14.01 13.71 -0.88
N SER A 122 14.77 14.55 -0.15
CA SER A 122 16.09 15.03 -0.58
C SER A 122 17.13 13.91 -0.76
N ALA A 123 17.08 12.89 0.08
CA ALA A 123 17.99 11.75 0.04
C ALA A 123 17.46 10.56 -0.79
N LEU A 124 16.28 10.68 -1.41
CA LEU A 124 15.59 9.53 -2.01
C LEU A 124 16.37 8.94 -3.18
N ARG A 125 16.89 9.79 -4.08
CA ARG A 125 17.71 9.36 -5.22
C ARG A 125 18.97 8.62 -4.78
N GLU A 126 19.75 9.21 -3.87
CA GLU A 126 20.98 8.59 -3.36
C GLU A 126 20.71 7.23 -2.73
N ARG A 127 19.64 7.12 -1.92
CA ARG A 127 19.24 5.86 -1.28
C ARG A 127 18.77 4.82 -2.30
N ALA A 128 18.06 5.22 -3.35
CA ALA A 128 17.62 4.34 -4.42
C ALA A 128 18.81 3.84 -5.27
N GLU A 129 19.71 4.74 -5.69
CA GLU A 129 20.92 4.38 -6.45
C GLU A 129 21.85 3.45 -5.67
N ALA A 130 21.97 3.63 -4.34
CA ALA A 130 22.72 2.74 -3.46
C ALA A 130 22.19 1.29 -3.43
N LEU A 131 20.94 1.08 -3.84
CA LEU A 131 20.28 -0.22 -3.92
C LEU A 131 20.20 -0.76 -5.36
N GLY A 132 20.91 -0.15 -6.32
CA GLY A 132 20.78 -0.42 -7.76
C GLY A 132 21.04 -1.85 -8.23
N GLU A 133 21.60 -2.73 -7.40
CA GLU A 133 21.72 -4.17 -7.67
C GLU A 133 20.40 -4.94 -7.43
N TYR A 134 19.44 -4.34 -6.71
CA TYR A 134 18.11 -4.85 -6.38
C TYR A 134 17.04 -4.13 -7.19
N ALA A 135 15.85 -4.73 -7.32
CA ALA A 135 14.68 -3.98 -7.79
C ALA A 135 14.21 -3.03 -6.68
N VAL A 136 14.32 -1.73 -6.93
CA VAL A 136 14.01 -0.68 -5.97
C VAL A 136 12.53 -0.36 -6.01
N VAL A 137 11.89 -0.46 -4.86
CA VAL A 137 10.44 -0.28 -4.69
C VAL A 137 10.17 0.98 -3.88
N PHE A 138 9.25 1.82 -4.35
CA PHE A 138 8.68 2.90 -3.54
C PHE A 138 7.19 2.64 -3.32
N GLY A 139 6.68 3.03 -2.16
CA GLY A 139 5.29 2.76 -1.76
C GLY A 139 5.09 1.38 -1.15
N GLY A 140 3.84 0.91 -1.14
CA GLY A 140 3.45 -0.39 -0.56
C GLY A 140 1.94 -0.55 -0.43
N ALA A 141 1.54 -1.64 0.23
CA ALA A 141 0.14 -2.05 0.40
C ALA A 141 -0.78 -1.02 1.11
N GLY A 142 -0.22 0.04 1.70
CA GLY A 142 -0.96 1.13 2.33
C GLY A 142 -1.26 2.33 1.43
N ILE A 143 -0.99 2.23 0.11
CA ILE A 143 -1.08 3.34 -0.84
C ILE A 143 -1.92 2.95 -2.07
N PRO A 144 -3.04 3.64 -2.38
CA PRO A 144 -3.78 4.52 -1.50
C PRO A 144 -4.52 3.78 -0.37
N ASP A 145 -4.72 2.46 -0.47
CA ASP A 145 -5.46 1.60 0.48
C ASP A 145 -6.78 2.24 0.93
N ILE A 146 -7.74 2.34 0.00
CA ILE A 146 -9.01 3.03 0.19
C ILE A 146 -9.81 2.35 1.28
N VAL A 147 -9.99 1.03 1.22
CA VAL A 147 -10.87 0.34 2.18
C VAL A 147 -10.23 0.26 3.56
N ASN A 148 -9.05 -0.36 3.72
CA ASN A 148 -8.49 -0.55 5.06
C ASN A 148 -7.92 0.76 5.62
N GLY A 149 -7.25 1.56 4.79
CA GLY A 149 -6.63 2.82 5.20
C GLY A 149 -7.66 3.80 5.73
N VAL A 150 -8.79 3.98 5.03
CA VAL A 150 -9.85 4.90 5.46
C VAL A 150 -10.67 4.30 6.60
N SER A 151 -10.93 2.99 6.59
CA SER A 151 -11.71 2.35 7.67
C SER A 151 -11.03 2.41 9.03
N ARG A 152 -9.69 2.45 9.09
CA ARG A 152 -8.96 2.71 10.35
C ARG A 152 -9.29 4.08 10.95
N ALA A 153 -9.70 5.05 10.14
CA ALA A 153 -10.00 6.42 10.56
C ALA A 153 -11.50 6.74 10.64
N ARG A 154 -12.34 6.01 9.88
CA ARG A 154 -13.80 6.25 9.76
C ARG A 154 -14.67 5.09 10.25
N GLY A 155 -14.11 3.90 10.37
CA GLY A 155 -14.81 2.66 10.69
C GLY A 155 -15.19 1.88 9.43
N MET A 156 -14.97 0.56 9.46
CA MET A 156 -15.17 -0.34 8.32
C MET A 156 -16.61 -0.31 7.78
N GLU A 157 -17.59 -0.48 8.66
CA GLU A 157 -19.00 -0.48 8.26
C GLU A 157 -19.38 0.82 7.53
N ARG A 158 -18.92 1.96 8.05
CA ARG A 158 -19.21 3.28 7.46
C ARG A 158 -18.59 3.42 6.07
N VAL A 159 -17.32 3.05 5.90
CA VAL A 159 -16.63 3.10 4.59
C VAL A 159 -17.34 2.22 3.56
N LEU A 160 -17.75 1.00 3.94
CA LEU A 160 -18.50 0.13 3.02
C LEU A 160 -19.83 0.76 2.59
N VAL A 161 -20.55 1.39 3.52
CA VAL A 161 -21.79 2.11 3.21
C VAL A 161 -21.52 3.33 2.34
N ASP A 162 -20.49 4.11 2.64
CA ASP A 162 -20.15 5.32 1.89
C ASP A 162 -19.88 4.98 0.42
N ILE A 163 -19.05 3.95 0.18
CA ILE A 163 -18.71 3.50 -1.18
C ILE A 163 -19.97 3.00 -1.91
N MET A 164 -20.76 2.13 -1.27
CA MET A 164 -21.92 1.53 -1.92
C MET A 164 -23.09 2.50 -2.15
N THR A 165 -23.15 3.60 -1.40
CA THR A 165 -24.21 4.61 -1.52
C THR A 165 -23.76 5.89 -2.22
N ASN A 166 -22.47 5.99 -2.57
CA ASN A 166 -21.82 7.22 -3.01
C ASN A 166 -22.07 8.39 -2.03
N ASP A 167 -21.88 8.13 -0.72
CA ASP A 167 -22.03 9.17 0.30
C ASP A 167 -21.00 10.28 0.08
N PRO A 168 -21.43 11.55 -0.05
CA PRO A 168 -20.53 12.64 -0.40
C PRO A 168 -19.46 12.91 0.67
N VAL A 169 -19.73 12.62 1.95
CA VAL A 169 -18.75 12.84 3.03
C VAL A 169 -17.67 11.76 2.97
N GLY A 170 -18.08 10.48 2.86
CA GLY A 170 -17.13 9.38 2.73
C GLY A 170 -16.29 9.48 1.46
N ILE A 171 -16.90 9.86 0.32
CA ILE A 171 -16.17 10.12 -0.93
C ILE A 171 -15.13 11.23 -0.75
N ALA A 172 -15.50 12.35 -0.14
CA ALA A 172 -14.56 13.45 0.06
C ALA A 172 -13.36 13.01 0.94
N ILE A 173 -13.60 12.24 2.00
CA ILE A 173 -12.53 11.69 2.86
C ILE A 173 -11.60 10.76 2.05
N ILE A 174 -12.17 9.88 1.24
CA ILE A 174 -11.42 8.97 0.37
C ILE A 174 -10.56 9.78 -0.62
N ASP A 175 -11.16 10.76 -1.28
CA ASP A 175 -10.51 11.55 -2.33
C ASP A 175 -9.36 12.40 -1.78
N HIS A 176 -9.52 13.02 -0.60
CA HIS A 176 -8.41 13.74 0.06
C HIS A 176 -7.23 12.83 0.38
N ARG A 177 -7.48 11.59 0.86
CA ARG A 177 -6.40 10.62 1.12
C ARG A 177 -5.74 10.12 -0.16
N VAL A 178 -6.54 9.83 -1.19
CA VAL A 178 -6.06 9.39 -2.50
C VAL A 178 -5.18 10.48 -3.12
N GLU A 179 -5.61 11.73 -3.11
CA GLU A 179 -4.86 12.87 -3.64
C GLU A 179 -3.54 13.09 -2.88
N HIS A 180 -3.58 13.04 -1.54
CA HIS A 180 -2.37 13.15 -0.72
C HIS A 180 -1.33 12.09 -1.11
N TYR A 181 -1.76 10.83 -1.24
CA TYR A 181 -0.86 9.74 -1.62
C TYR A 181 -0.39 9.84 -3.07
N TYR A 182 -1.24 10.32 -3.98
CA TYR A 182 -0.85 10.56 -5.37
C TYR A 182 0.29 11.57 -5.43
N GLU A 183 0.13 12.71 -4.76
CA GLU A 183 1.16 13.74 -4.65
C GLU A 183 2.43 13.22 -3.96
N HIS A 184 2.28 12.40 -2.92
CA HIS A 184 3.42 11.78 -2.25
C HIS A 184 4.25 10.90 -3.21
N CYS A 185 3.56 10.05 -3.99
CA CYS A 185 4.18 9.20 -5.00
C CYS A 185 4.80 9.99 -6.14
N ARG A 186 4.09 11.01 -6.66
CA ARG A 186 4.57 11.86 -7.76
C ARG A 186 5.89 12.54 -7.39
N ARG A 187 5.92 13.21 -6.24
CA ARG A 187 7.11 13.92 -5.73
C ARG A 187 8.27 12.97 -5.45
N ALA A 188 7.98 11.77 -4.94
CA ALA A 188 8.99 10.75 -4.73
C ALA A 188 9.63 10.27 -6.04
N LEU A 189 8.82 9.97 -7.05
CA LEU A 189 9.31 9.52 -8.36
C LEU A 189 10.09 10.62 -9.08
N GLU A 190 9.65 11.87 -8.99
CA GLU A 190 10.40 13.04 -9.47
C GLU A 190 11.75 13.19 -8.76
N ALA A 191 11.76 13.13 -7.43
CA ALA A 191 12.99 13.27 -6.64
C ALA A 191 13.98 12.14 -6.88
N ALA A 192 13.49 10.90 -7.08
CA ALA A 192 14.33 9.75 -7.38
C ALA A 192 14.95 9.80 -8.78
N GLY A 193 14.36 10.55 -9.71
CA GLY A 193 14.92 10.77 -11.05
C GLY A 193 15.15 9.49 -11.85
N GLY A 194 14.24 8.51 -11.73
CA GLY A 194 14.31 7.21 -12.42
C GLY A 194 15.13 6.14 -11.70
N ALA A 195 15.54 6.36 -10.45
CA ALA A 195 16.25 5.35 -9.65
C ALA A 195 15.33 4.30 -8.98
N ILE A 196 14.00 4.52 -9.02
CA ILE A 196 12.98 3.57 -8.56
C ILE A 196 12.57 2.71 -9.75
N ASP A 197 12.44 1.39 -9.55
CA ASP A 197 12.04 0.45 -10.60
C ASP A 197 10.54 0.08 -10.52
N ILE A 198 9.96 0.12 -9.31
CA ILE A 198 8.59 -0.33 -9.03
C ILE A 198 7.88 0.68 -8.12
N LEU A 199 6.69 1.12 -8.53
CA LEU A 199 5.73 1.79 -7.65
C LEU A 199 4.77 0.74 -7.07
N ALA A 200 4.82 0.54 -5.76
CA ALA A 200 3.97 -0.39 -5.04
C ALA A 200 2.73 0.31 -4.46
N LEU A 201 1.59 -0.32 -4.68
CA LEU A 201 0.26 0.12 -4.30
C LEU A 201 -0.44 -0.98 -3.50
N GLY A 202 -1.56 -0.65 -2.87
CA GLY A 202 -2.44 -1.61 -2.23
C GLY A 202 -3.89 -1.18 -2.24
N GLU A 203 -4.75 -2.19 -2.34
CA GLU A 203 -6.19 -2.10 -2.18
C GLU A 203 -6.74 -3.51 -1.90
N ASP A 204 -7.28 -3.78 -0.71
CA ASP A 204 -7.89 -5.08 -0.43
C ASP A 204 -9.38 -5.08 -0.80
N CYS A 205 -9.68 -5.68 -1.95
CA CYS A 205 -11.05 -5.81 -2.46
C CYS A 205 -11.72 -7.15 -2.10
N GLY A 206 -11.05 -8.00 -1.32
CA GLY A 206 -11.53 -9.34 -0.96
C GLY A 206 -11.20 -9.74 0.48
N ASP A 207 -11.95 -10.72 0.98
CA ASP A 207 -11.66 -11.48 2.18
C ASP A 207 -11.43 -12.97 1.85
N GLN A 208 -11.25 -13.80 2.87
CA GLN A 208 -11.03 -15.24 2.71
C GLN A 208 -12.24 -16.01 2.14
N ARG A 209 -13.41 -15.37 2.07
CA ARG A 209 -14.70 -15.93 1.66
C ARG A 209 -15.15 -15.40 0.30
N GLY A 210 -14.50 -14.37 -0.23
CA GLY A 210 -14.79 -13.81 -1.55
C GLY A 210 -14.52 -12.31 -1.61
N ARG A 211 -15.06 -11.65 -2.64
CA ARG A 211 -14.96 -10.20 -2.82
C ARG A 211 -15.78 -9.43 -1.80
N LEU A 212 -15.30 -8.25 -1.42
CA LEU A 212 -16.05 -7.27 -0.64
C LEU A 212 -17.04 -6.48 -1.50
N PHE A 213 -16.68 -6.24 -2.77
CA PHE A 213 -17.49 -5.44 -3.71
C PHE A 213 -17.83 -6.24 -4.99
N PRO A 214 -19.00 -5.99 -5.61
CA PRO A 214 -19.26 -6.47 -6.96
C PRO A 214 -18.23 -5.91 -7.95
N PRO A 215 -17.86 -6.64 -9.03
CA PRO A 215 -16.90 -6.13 -10.03
C PRO A 215 -17.27 -4.76 -10.59
N GLN A 216 -18.56 -4.51 -10.84
CA GLN A 216 -19.02 -3.20 -11.32
C GLN A 216 -18.74 -2.06 -10.33
N ALA A 217 -18.84 -2.30 -9.01
CA ALA A 217 -18.48 -1.29 -8.02
C ALA A 217 -16.96 -1.04 -8.00
N PHE A 218 -16.16 -2.07 -8.28
CA PHE A 218 -14.72 -1.91 -8.48
C PHE A 218 -14.44 -0.98 -9.69
N ASP A 219 -15.06 -1.28 -10.82
CA ASP A 219 -14.91 -0.49 -12.06
C ASP A 219 -15.36 0.96 -11.88
N ASP A 220 -16.52 1.18 -11.26
CA ASP A 220 -17.11 2.53 -11.14
C ASP A 220 -16.42 3.38 -10.07
N PHE A 221 -15.95 2.78 -8.97
CA PHE A 221 -15.44 3.52 -7.81
C PHE A 221 -13.91 3.49 -7.67
N PHE A 222 -13.29 2.32 -7.85
CA PHE A 222 -11.87 2.11 -7.52
C PHE A 222 -10.97 2.40 -8.71
N VAL A 223 -11.35 1.99 -9.93
CA VAL A 223 -10.54 2.23 -11.13
C VAL A 223 -10.20 3.72 -11.32
N PRO A 224 -11.13 4.69 -11.17
CA PRO A 224 -10.79 6.11 -11.30
C PRO A 224 -9.76 6.61 -10.28
N ARG A 225 -9.59 5.91 -9.16
CA ARG A 225 -8.68 6.29 -8.06
C ARG A 225 -7.36 5.54 -8.08
N ILE A 226 -7.35 4.30 -8.56
CA ILE A 226 -6.14 3.45 -8.62
C ILE A 226 -5.38 3.65 -9.93
N LYS A 227 -6.10 3.73 -11.07
CA LYS A 227 -5.47 3.84 -12.39
C LYS A 227 -4.50 5.04 -12.52
N PRO A 228 -4.79 6.23 -11.95
CA PRO A 228 -3.82 7.34 -12.00
C PRO A 228 -2.45 7.01 -11.42
N PHE A 229 -2.37 6.13 -10.40
CA PHE A 229 -1.08 5.71 -9.84
C PHE A 229 -0.34 4.74 -10.77
N ILE A 230 -1.06 3.86 -11.46
CA ILE A 230 -0.48 2.97 -12.47
C ILE A 230 0.10 3.80 -13.61
N ASP A 231 -0.67 4.78 -14.10
CA ASP A 231 -0.23 5.71 -15.14
C ASP A 231 1.00 6.50 -14.69
N LEU A 232 0.98 7.01 -13.45
CA LEU A 232 2.11 7.72 -12.85
C LEU A 232 3.38 6.84 -12.78
N ALA A 233 3.25 5.56 -12.43
CA ALA A 233 4.39 4.64 -12.42
C ALA A 233 5.02 4.56 -13.83
N HIS A 234 4.19 4.37 -14.86
CA HIS A 234 4.64 4.23 -16.24
C HIS A 234 5.24 5.53 -16.80
N GLU A 235 4.66 6.69 -16.47
CA GLU A 235 5.19 8.01 -16.84
C GLU A 235 6.62 8.24 -16.35
N HIS A 236 6.97 7.65 -15.20
CA HIS A 236 8.31 7.69 -14.62
C HIS A 236 9.18 6.46 -14.96
N GLY A 237 8.72 5.60 -15.87
CA GLY A 237 9.45 4.41 -16.32
C GLY A 237 9.52 3.27 -15.28
N CYS A 238 8.66 3.31 -14.27
CA CYS A 238 8.50 2.26 -13.26
C CYS A 238 7.46 1.23 -13.69
N LEU A 239 7.53 0.03 -13.12
CA LEU A 239 6.43 -0.93 -13.13
C LEU A 239 5.43 -0.59 -12.00
N ALA A 240 4.15 -0.84 -12.22
CA ALA A 240 3.12 -0.75 -11.20
C ALA A 240 2.88 -2.12 -10.54
N MET A 241 2.98 -2.16 -9.22
CA MET A 241 2.69 -3.34 -8.41
C MET A 241 1.51 -3.07 -7.48
N LEU A 242 0.50 -3.94 -7.46
CA LEU A 242 -0.67 -3.82 -6.59
C LEU A 242 -0.73 -5.01 -5.63
N HIS A 243 -0.88 -4.71 -4.35
CA HIS A 243 -1.21 -5.68 -3.31
C HIS A 243 -2.72 -5.71 -3.08
N SER A 244 -3.30 -6.91 -3.00
CA SER A 244 -4.73 -7.09 -2.68
C SER A 244 -4.98 -8.46 -2.06
N CYS A 245 -5.40 -8.49 -0.80
CA CYS A 245 -5.74 -9.72 -0.09
C CYS A 245 -7.09 -10.31 -0.56
N GLY A 246 -7.27 -11.61 -0.30
CA GLY A 246 -8.51 -12.32 -0.58
C GLY A 246 -8.71 -12.69 -2.05
N ASP A 247 -9.97 -12.89 -2.46
CA ASP A 247 -10.33 -13.29 -3.83
C ASP A 247 -10.46 -12.06 -4.75
N THR A 248 -9.53 -11.94 -5.69
CA THR A 248 -9.53 -10.88 -6.71
C THR A 248 -9.83 -11.40 -8.12
N HIS A 249 -10.19 -12.67 -8.30
CA HIS A 249 -10.15 -13.31 -9.62
C HIS A 249 -11.07 -12.66 -10.67
N GLU A 250 -12.28 -12.21 -10.30
CA GLU A 250 -13.20 -11.56 -11.26
C GLU A 250 -12.81 -10.13 -11.60
N ILE A 251 -11.96 -9.48 -10.81
CA ILE A 251 -11.47 -8.12 -11.09
C ILE A 251 -10.06 -8.13 -11.72
N MET A 252 -9.42 -9.29 -11.84
CA MET A 252 -8.15 -9.43 -12.57
C MET A 252 -8.19 -8.94 -14.02
N PRO A 253 -9.26 -9.16 -14.82
CA PRO A 253 -9.36 -8.57 -16.15
C PRO A 253 -9.26 -7.05 -16.11
N THR A 254 -9.93 -6.40 -15.15
CA THR A 254 -9.84 -4.95 -14.94
C THR A 254 -8.41 -4.52 -14.57
N PHE A 255 -7.69 -5.27 -13.74
CA PHE A 255 -6.27 -4.99 -13.45
C PHE A 255 -5.42 -5.00 -14.72
N VAL A 256 -5.63 -5.97 -15.60
CA VAL A 256 -4.92 -6.06 -16.89
C VAL A 256 -5.30 -4.89 -17.80
N GLU A 257 -6.58 -4.52 -17.88
CA GLU A 257 -7.05 -3.38 -18.67
C GLU A 257 -6.50 -2.03 -18.17
N MET A 258 -6.32 -1.88 -16.85
CA MET A 258 -5.66 -0.70 -16.27
C MET A 258 -4.15 -0.63 -16.59
N GLY A 259 -3.53 -1.73 -17.05
CA GLY A 259 -2.10 -1.81 -17.31
C GLY A 259 -1.25 -2.22 -16.11
N LEU A 260 -1.82 -2.90 -15.12
CA LEU A 260 -1.05 -3.37 -13.96
C LEU A 260 0.03 -4.37 -14.39
N ASP A 261 1.29 -4.16 -13.95
CA ASP A 261 2.41 -5.05 -14.29
C ASP A 261 2.56 -6.22 -13.32
N ILE A 262 2.30 -6.00 -12.03
CA ILE A 262 2.53 -6.99 -10.96
C ILE A 262 1.34 -7.02 -10.01
N LEU A 263 0.70 -8.18 -9.89
CA LEU A 263 -0.17 -8.49 -8.75
C LEU A 263 0.68 -9.22 -7.69
N ASP A 264 1.00 -8.54 -6.59
CA ASP A 264 1.88 -9.06 -5.52
C ASP A 264 1.24 -10.25 -4.79
N ALA A 265 -0.04 -10.10 -4.45
CA ALA A 265 -0.78 -11.06 -3.66
C ALA A 265 -1.51 -12.08 -4.55
N MET A 266 -0.92 -13.26 -4.68
CA MET A 266 -1.58 -14.47 -5.17
C MET A 266 -1.90 -15.38 -3.99
N GLN A 267 -2.92 -15.01 -3.23
CA GLN A 267 -3.30 -15.74 -2.03
C GLN A 267 -4.06 -17.02 -2.42
N PRO A 268 -3.56 -18.25 -2.15
CA PRO A 268 -4.16 -19.48 -2.64
C PRO A 268 -5.33 -20.02 -1.81
N GLU A 269 -5.56 -19.51 -0.59
CA GLU A 269 -6.64 -20.02 0.28
C GLU A 269 -8.06 -19.74 -0.25
N PRO A 270 -8.39 -18.56 -0.82
CA PRO A 270 -9.67 -18.33 -1.47
C PRO A 270 -9.88 -19.23 -2.69
N ALA A 271 -11.08 -19.78 -2.84
CA ALA A 271 -11.38 -20.79 -3.87
C ALA A 271 -11.14 -20.32 -5.31
N GLY A 272 -11.28 -19.02 -5.59
CA GLY A 272 -11.06 -18.42 -6.92
C GLY A 272 -9.58 -18.22 -7.29
N MET A 273 -8.65 -18.41 -6.35
CA MET A 273 -7.27 -17.94 -6.47
C MET A 273 -6.23 -19.04 -6.76
N ASP A 274 -6.62 -20.13 -7.42
CA ASP A 274 -5.68 -21.19 -7.83
C ASP A 274 -4.65 -20.66 -8.86
N PRO A 275 -3.34 -20.62 -8.52
CA PRO A 275 -2.32 -20.11 -9.42
C PRO A 275 -2.24 -20.84 -10.76
N ALA A 276 -2.52 -22.16 -10.79
CA ALA A 276 -2.43 -22.95 -12.02
C ALA A 276 -3.52 -22.59 -13.04
N THR A 277 -4.66 -22.11 -12.55
CA THR A 277 -5.79 -21.65 -13.35
C THR A 277 -5.60 -20.20 -13.77
N ILE A 278 -5.23 -19.31 -12.84
CA ILE A 278 -5.00 -17.88 -13.13
C ILE A 278 -3.85 -17.66 -14.12
N LYS A 279 -2.84 -18.54 -14.12
CA LYS A 279 -1.71 -18.42 -15.04
C LYS A 279 -2.09 -18.59 -16.52
N ARG A 280 -3.25 -19.17 -16.83
CA ARG A 280 -3.68 -19.52 -18.20
C ARG A 280 -4.52 -18.41 -18.81
#